data_AF-A0A940I8J5-F1
#
_entry.id   AF-A0A940I8J5-F1
#
_cell.length_a   1.000
_cell.length_b   1.000
_cell.length_c   1.000
_cell.angle_alpha   90.00
_cell.angle_beta   90.00
_cell.angle_gamma   90.00
#
_symmetry.space_group_name_H-M   'P 1'
#
loop_
_entity.id
_entity.type
_entity.pdbx_description
1 polymer ?
#
loop_
_entity_poly.entity_id
_entity_poly.type
_entity_poly.pdbx_seq_one_letter_code
_entity_poly.pdbx_strand_id
1 'polypeptide(L)'
;MVKTAVILAAGMGSRLGERTKHQPKGFLQLGEKPIIEESIQKLLEAGIEEIVIGTGYLAEAYEELAKQYPQITCVRNDKYETTGSLYTLYCLKERVSQDFLLLESDLVYEKKAIKLLINHRCADVILASSLTGANDEVFIETDEQCFLKKMSKNKEELVNPSVALVGISKLSYSTFHTICEYAEKHFQEQLMLDYEAALVGISSQVPLYVYKIHPLAWCEIDNEEHLLQAKRDIYPYIKLQEREKPPVQRKILLNPGPATTTDTVKYAQVVPDICPREEEFGYVMQFISDELTNFVASTDQYTTVLFGGSGTAVVESILSSVIGDGTVLIINNGAYGKRMCQIADAYGLNFVEFESRPDQPLHLPSIEKIIHQFNGKITHLAVVHHETTTGLLNDIASLGRLCQTYGIHMIVDAMSSYAAIPLDMEAMNISYLAASSNKNLQGMAGVGFVIARKDHLEATKQLRPRNFYLHLYSQYQYFQETKQMRFTPPVQTLYALKQAIIETRLEGIENRYARYSKIWEVLINGITRLGLTHLVKKEHHSRIITAIVEPTIPSYCFGEMHQFFQQHGITIYPGKLHDFPTFRVANIGDITYKDMEQFVQLLEQYLFSIGFCPERKKNHGIS
;
A
#
# COMPACT_ATOMS: atom_id res chain seq x y z
N MET A 1 -33.56 -2.61 7.32
CA MET A 1 -32.54 -3.21 6.44
C MET A 1 -32.87 -2.75 5.04
N VAL A 2 -31.91 -2.17 4.32
CA VAL A 2 -32.13 -1.67 2.95
C VAL A 2 -32.38 -2.86 2.02
N LYS A 3 -33.46 -2.79 1.25
CA LYS A 3 -33.90 -3.86 0.34
C LYS A 3 -33.97 -3.44 -1.13
N THR A 4 -33.88 -2.15 -1.42
CA THR A 4 -33.86 -1.61 -2.79
C THR A 4 -32.47 -1.12 -3.14
N ALA A 5 -32.08 -1.29 -4.40
CA ALA A 5 -30.98 -0.58 -5.02
C ALA A 5 -31.48 0.20 -6.25
N VAL A 6 -30.81 1.31 -6.53
CA VAL A 6 -30.98 2.16 -7.69
C VAL A 6 -29.66 2.21 -8.42
N ILE A 7 -29.65 1.91 -9.72
CA ILE A 7 -28.44 1.99 -10.55
C ILE A 7 -28.65 3.04 -11.65
N LEU A 8 -27.75 4.03 -11.73
CA LEU A 8 -27.75 5.04 -12.79
C LEU A 8 -26.96 4.53 -14.00
N ALA A 9 -27.65 4.34 -15.12
CA ALA A 9 -27.17 3.58 -16.27
C ALA A 9 -27.51 4.23 -17.62
N ALA A 10 -27.87 5.51 -17.64
CA ALA A 10 -28.31 6.21 -18.84
C ALA A 10 -27.19 6.78 -19.71
N GLY A 11 -25.98 6.93 -19.16
CA GLY A 11 -24.85 7.61 -19.80
C GLY A 11 -24.28 6.86 -21.01
N MET A 12 -23.80 7.61 -22.00
CA MET A 12 -23.26 7.06 -23.25
C MET A 12 -21.85 6.45 -23.14
N GLY A 13 -21.07 6.84 -22.13
CA GLY A 13 -19.68 6.38 -22.00
C GLY A 13 -18.80 6.76 -23.21
N SER A 14 -18.98 7.97 -23.75
CA SER A 14 -18.35 8.42 -25.01
C SER A 14 -16.82 8.36 -25.00
N ARG A 15 -16.20 8.47 -23.83
CA ARG A 15 -14.75 8.39 -23.62
C ARG A 15 -14.14 7.01 -23.87
N LEU A 16 -14.95 5.96 -24.00
CA LEU A 16 -14.54 4.58 -24.33
C LEU A 16 -14.62 4.27 -25.84
N GLY A 17 -15.01 5.25 -26.67
CA GLY A 17 -14.99 5.14 -28.12
C GLY A 17 -15.75 3.92 -28.67
N GLU A 18 -15.08 3.08 -29.45
CA GLU A 18 -15.71 1.93 -30.11
C GLU A 18 -16.26 0.88 -29.12
N ARG A 19 -15.75 0.82 -27.87
CA ARG A 19 -16.24 -0.17 -26.88
C ARG A 19 -17.67 0.08 -26.43
N THR A 20 -18.12 1.32 -26.46
CA THR A 20 -19.48 1.70 -26.02
C THR A 20 -20.42 1.94 -27.19
N LYS A 21 -19.98 1.80 -28.44
CA LYS A 21 -20.79 2.04 -29.64
C LYS A 21 -21.99 1.09 -29.79
N HIS A 22 -21.85 -0.13 -29.29
CA HIS A 22 -22.85 -1.20 -29.42
C HIS A 22 -23.25 -1.81 -28.08
N GLN A 23 -22.79 -1.23 -26.97
CA GLN A 23 -23.16 -1.66 -25.63
C GLN A 23 -22.99 -0.53 -24.60
N PRO A 24 -23.80 -0.45 -23.54
CA PRO A 24 -23.56 0.50 -22.44
C PRO A 24 -22.25 0.19 -21.70
N LYS A 25 -21.68 1.19 -21.01
CA LYS A 25 -20.43 1.03 -20.22
C LYS A 25 -20.53 -0.07 -19.15
N GLY A 26 -21.68 -0.22 -18.49
CA GLY A 26 -21.93 -1.31 -17.53
C GLY A 26 -21.84 -2.72 -18.12
N PHE A 27 -21.89 -2.87 -19.46
CA PHE A 27 -21.75 -4.15 -20.14
C PHE A 27 -20.30 -4.47 -20.55
N LEU A 28 -19.32 -3.66 -20.16
CA LEU A 28 -17.91 -4.04 -20.26
C LEU A 28 -17.65 -5.31 -19.46
N GLN A 29 -16.82 -6.21 -20.02
CA GLN A 29 -16.55 -7.51 -19.44
C GLN A 29 -15.08 -7.62 -19.00
N LEU A 30 -14.88 -7.91 -17.71
CA LEU A 30 -13.56 -8.14 -17.11
C LEU A 30 -13.28 -9.62 -16.82
N GLY A 31 -14.32 -10.39 -16.49
CA GLY A 31 -14.25 -11.84 -16.26
C GLY A 31 -15.29 -12.58 -17.07
N GLU A 32 -16.01 -13.50 -16.43
CA GLU A 32 -17.03 -14.33 -17.11
C GLU A 32 -18.31 -13.55 -17.44
N LYS A 33 -18.60 -12.49 -16.68
CA LYS A 33 -19.83 -11.70 -16.78
C LYS A 33 -19.53 -10.21 -16.96
N PRO A 34 -20.48 -9.42 -17.53
CA PRO A 34 -20.36 -7.98 -17.57
C PRO A 34 -20.35 -7.37 -16.16
N ILE A 35 -19.68 -6.22 -15.98
CA ILE A 35 -19.50 -5.58 -14.67
C ILE A 35 -20.83 -5.24 -13.99
N ILE A 36 -21.85 -4.83 -14.76
CA ILE A 36 -23.19 -4.58 -14.22
C ILE A 36 -23.81 -5.85 -13.64
N GLU A 37 -23.64 -6.99 -14.29
CA GLU A 37 -24.21 -8.26 -13.84
C GLU A 37 -23.51 -8.75 -12.56
N GLU A 38 -22.20 -8.54 -12.44
CA GLU A 38 -21.47 -8.78 -11.19
C GLU A 38 -21.94 -7.85 -10.06
N SER A 39 -22.22 -6.58 -10.35
CA SER A 39 -22.79 -5.62 -9.39
C SER A 39 -24.17 -6.08 -8.90
N ILE A 40 -25.05 -6.50 -9.82
CA ILE A 40 -26.36 -7.07 -9.51
C ILE A 40 -26.24 -8.29 -8.60
N GLN A 41 -25.35 -9.24 -8.91
CA GLN A 41 -25.13 -10.42 -8.06
C GLN A 41 -24.66 -10.04 -6.66
N LYS A 42 -23.73 -9.09 -6.53
CA LYS A 42 -23.26 -8.61 -5.22
C LYS A 42 -24.39 -7.98 -4.40
N LEU A 43 -25.30 -7.23 -5.04
CA LEU A 43 -26.49 -6.66 -4.40
C LEU A 43 -27.44 -7.77 -3.92
N LEU A 44 -27.79 -8.72 -4.79
CA LEU A 44 -28.68 -9.84 -4.45
C LEU A 44 -28.12 -10.70 -3.30
N GLU A 45 -26.83 -11.02 -3.35
CA GLU A 45 -26.13 -11.76 -2.29
C GLU A 45 -26.04 -10.99 -0.96
N ALA A 46 -26.19 -9.67 -0.99
CA ALA A 46 -26.24 -8.81 0.19
C ALA A 46 -27.67 -8.64 0.73
N GLY A 47 -28.67 -9.24 0.10
CA GLY A 47 -30.08 -9.21 0.53
C GLY A 47 -30.92 -8.10 -0.12
N ILE A 48 -30.47 -7.51 -1.22
CA ILE A 48 -31.31 -6.62 -2.03
C ILE A 48 -32.35 -7.46 -2.76
N GLU A 49 -33.61 -7.02 -2.67
CA GLU A 49 -34.79 -7.71 -3.21
C GLU A 49 -35.33 -7.02 -4.47
N GLU A 50 -35.05 -5.72 -4.63
CA GLU A 50 -35.51 -4.91 -5.76
C GLU A 50 -34.36 -4.03 -6.29
N ILE A 51 -34.20 -3.99 -7.62
CA ILE A 51 -33.19 -3.16 -8.29
C ILE A 51 -33.88 -2.32 -9.36
N VAL A 52 -33.87 -1.00 -9.20
CA VAL A 52 -34.40 -0.06 -10.18
C VAL A 52 -33.24 0.51 -10.99
N ILE A 53 -33.24 0.28 -12.30
CA ILE A 53 -32.17 0.76 -13.19
C ILE A 53 -32.71 1.93 -14.01
N GLY A 54 -32.11 3.11 -13.85
CA GLY A 54 -32.36 4.27 -14.69
C GLY A 54 -31.58 4.15 -15.99
N THR A 55 -32.25 3.74 -17.07
CA THR A 55 -31.64 3.47 -18.37
C THR A 55 -31.74 4.67 -19.32
N GLY A 56 -31.04 4.64 -20.44
CA GLY A 56 -31.04 5.70 -21.44
C GLY A 56 -30.40 5.20 -22.73
N TYR A 57 -29.12 5.50 -22.92
CA TYR A 57 -28.35 4.98 -24.05
C TYR A 57 -28.36 3.45 -24.09
N LEU A 58 -28.80 2.87 -25.23
CA LEU A 58 -28.91 1.43 -25.46
C LEU A 58 -29.66 0.69 -24.32
N ALA A 59 -30.77 1.27 -23.85
CA ALA A 59 -31.60 0.75 -22.77
C ALA A 59 -32.03 -0.72 -22.96
N GLU A 60 -32.17 -1.15 -24.21
CA GLU A 60 -32.59 -2.50 -24.60
C GLU A 60 -31.66 -3.58 -24.00
N ALA A 61 -30.36 -3.28 -23.83
CA ALA A 61 -29.41 -4.21 -23.19
C ALA A 61 -29.77 -4.50 -21.73
N TYR A 62 -30.18 -3.48 -20.97
CA TYR A 62 -30.64 -3.64 -19.58
C TYR A 62 -32.02 -4.29 -19.49
N GLU A 63 -32.90 -4.03 -20.46
CA GLU A 63 -34.21 -4.68 -20.57
C GLU A 63 -34.08 -6.19 -20.82
N GLU A 64 -33.13 -6.62 -21.67
CA GLU A 64 -32.79 -8.04 -21.84
C GLU A 64 -32.22 -8.64 -20.55
N LEU A 65 -31.38 -7.89 -19.82
CA LEU A 65 -30.86 -8.34 -18.53
C LEU A 65 -31.98 -8.51 -17.49
N ALA A 66 -32.98 -7.62 -17.49
CA ALA A 66 -34.14 -7.70 -16.59
C ALA A 66 -35.00 -8.95 -16.82
N LYS A 67 -34.98 -9.54 -18.02
CA LYS A 67 -35.63 -10.84 -18.27
C LYS A 67 -34.95 -12.00 -17.53
N GLN A 68 -33.66 -11.87 -17.25
CA GLN A 68 -32.88 -12.89 -16.53
C GLN A 68 -32.95 -12.70 -15.01
N TYR A 69 -33.14 -11.46 -14.56
CA TYR A 69 -33.18 -11.10 -13.14
C TYR A 69 -34.53 -10.43 -12.80
N PRO A 70 -35.51 -11.18 -12.27
CA PRO A 70 -36.85 -10.65 -12.01
C PRO A 70 -36.91 -9.52 -10.96
N GLN A 71 -35.83 -9.33 -10.20
CA GLN A 71 -35.68 -8.22 -9.25
C GLN A 71 -35.45 -6.87 -9.95
N ILE A 72 -35.11 -6.87 -11.25
CA ILE A 72 -34.77 -5.66 -12.00
C ILE A 72 -36.03 -5.03 -12.59
N THR A 73 -36.18 -3.72 -12.40
CA THR A 73 -37.10 -2.89 -13.18
C THR A 73 -36.31 -1.78 -13.86
N CYS A 74 -36.46 -1.65 -15.19
CA CYS A 74 -35.85 -0.56 -15.94
C CYS A 74 -36.82 0.62 -16.06
N VAL A 75 -36.32 1.84 -15.87
CA VAL A 75 -37.06 3.08 -16.13
C VAL A 75 -36.20 3.94 -17.05
N ARG A 76 -36.70 4.19 -18.25
CA ARG A 76 -35.95 4.88 -19.32
C ARG A 76 -36.02 6.38 -19.16
N ASN A 77 -34.86 7.04 -19.19
CA ASN A 77 -34.72 8.47 -19.41
C ASN A 77 -34.60 8.74 -20.91
N ASP A 78 -35.70 9.14 -21.56
CA ASP A 78 -35.71 9.43 -23.00
C ASP A 78 -34.91 10.69 -23.39
N LYS A 79 -34.46 11.49 -22.41
CA LYS A 79 -33.70 12.72 -22.63
C LYS A 79 -32.21 12.58 -22.29
N TYR A 80 -31.72 11.35 -22.13
CA TYR A 80 -30.36 11.04 -21.65
C TYR A 80 -29.23 11.79 -22.39
N GLU A 81 -29.40 12.14 -23.68
CA GLU A 81 -28.39 12.89 -24.47
C GLU A 81 -28.22 14.36 -24.04
N THR A 82 -29.22 14.90 -23.34
CA THR A 82 -29.31 16.33 -22.97
C THR A 82 -29.51 16.56 -21.48
N THR A 83 -29.38 15.50 -20.68
CA THR A 83 -29.61 15.54 -19.24
C THR A 83 -28.50 14.80 -18.49
N GLY A 84 -28.18 15.24 -17.28
CA GLY A 84 -27.16 14.60 -16.44
C GLY A 84 -27.72 13.43 -15.61
N SER A 85 -26.87 12.87 -14.74
CA SER A 85 -27.23 11.73 -13.90
C SER A 85 -28.34 12.06 -12.89
N LEU A 86 -28.47 13.32 -12.44
CA LEU A 86 -29.56 13.77 -11.57
C LEU A 86 -30.93 13.63 -12.23
N TYR A 87 -31.05 13.92 -13.54
CA TYR A 87 -32.31 13.78 -14.26
C TYR A 87 -32.73 12.32 -14.37
N THR A 88 -31.76 11.44 -14.64
CA THR A 88 -31.99 9.98 -14.66
C THR A 88 -32.48 9.50 -13.30
N LEU A 89 -31.86 9.95 -12.20
CA LEU A 89 -32.30 9.65 -10.84
C LEU A 89 -33.72 10.19 -10.56
N TYR A 90 -34.02 11.41 -11.01
CA TYR A 90 -35.33 12.05 -10.86
C TYR A 90 -36.45 11.30 -11.61
N CYS A 91 -36.17 10.73 -12.79
CA CYS A 91 -37.13 9.88 -13.51
C CYS A 91 -37.61 8.67 -12.70
N LEU A 92 -36.88 8.28 -11.65
CA LEU A 92 -37.20 7.13 -10.79
C LEU A 92 -38.16 7.46 -9.63
N LYS A 93 -38.57 8.73 -9.50
CA LYS A 93 -39.32 9.23 -8.32
C LYS A 93 -40.63 8.49 -8.03
N GLU A 94 -41.30 8.00 -9.07
CA GLU A 94 -42.55 7.23 -8.94
C GLU A 94 -42.31 5.75 -8.61
N ARG A 95 -41.07 5.25 -8.78
CA ARG A 95 -40.72 3.83 -8.59
C ARG A 95 -40.04 3.57 -7.25
N VAL A 96 -39.19 4.49 -6.79
CA VAL A 96 -38.48 4.39 -5.51
C VAL A 96 -39.42 4.83 -4.40
N SER A 97 -39.61 3.98 -3.39
CA SER A 97 -40.56 4.23 -2.28
C SER A 97 -40.01 3.89 -0.89
N GLN A 98 -38.76 3.47 -0.80
CA GLN A 98 -38.08 3.09 0.43
C GLN A 98 -36.60 3.45 0.38
N ASP A 99 -35.92 3.36 1.52
CA ASP A 99 -34.47 3.54 1.61
C ASP A 99 -33.75 2.58 0.64
N PHE A 100 -32.70 3.08 -0.01
CA PHE A 100 -32.05 2.36 -1.09
C PHE A 100 -30.54 2.59 -1.11
N LEU A 101 -29.84 1.71 -1.84
CA LEU A 101 -28.48 1.97 -2.28
C LEU A 101 -28.52 2.65 -3.65
N LEU A 102 -27.85 3.79 -3.82
CA LEU A 102 -27.60 4.42 -5.11
C LEU A 102 -26.23 3.96 -5.63
N LEU A 103 -26.17 3.50 -6.87
CA LEU A 103 -24.94 3.05 -7.54
C LEU A 103 -24.82 3.62 -8.95
N GLU A 104 -23.59 3.79 -9.40
CA GLU A 104 -23.26 3.95 -10.83
C GLU A 104 -23.10 2.58 -11.52
N SER A 105 -23.35 2.55 -12.83
CA SER A 105 -23.40 1.29 -13.62
C SER A 105 -22.04 0.71 -14.02
N ASP A 106 -20.98 1.50 -13.95
CA ASP A 106 -19.65 1.19 -14.46
C ASP A 106 -18.60 0.98 -13.37
N LEU A 107 -19.08 0.62 -12.18
CA LEU A 107 -18.24 0.35 -11.04
C LEU A 107 -17.82 -1.13 -11.01
N VAL A 108 -16.56 -1.34 -10.64
CA VAL A 108 -16.04 -2.61 -10.17
C VAL A 108 -15.59 -2.41 -8.73
N TYR A 109 -16.11 -3.20 -7.79
CA TYR A 109 -15.90 -2.94 -6.36
C TYR A 109 -15.95 -4.23 -5.52
N GLU A 110 -15.30 -4.24 -4.35
CA GLU A 110 -15.43 -5.34 -3.36
C GLU A 110 -16.85 -5.43 -2.78
N LYS A 111 -17.40 -6.64 -2.65
CA LYS A 111 -18.69 -6.97 -2.02
C LYS A 111 -18.83 -6.38 -0.61
N LYS A 112 -17.72 -6.14 0.10
CA LYS A 112 -17.73 -5.51 1.41
C LYS A 112 -18.27 -4.07 1.39
N ALA A 113 -18.16 -3.35 0.27
CA ALA A 113 -18.72 -2.01 0.11
C ALA A 113 -20.23 -1.99 0.39
N ILE A 114 -20.96 -2.92 -0.22
CA ILE A 114 -22.41 -3.09 -0.05
C ILE A 114 -22.75 -3.50 1.38
N LYS A 115 -22.07 -4.53 1.90
CA LYS A 115 -22.32 -5.03 3.26
C LYS A 115 -22.11 -3.95 4.32
N LEU A 116 -21.07 -3.13 4.18
CA LEU A 116 -20.76 -2.06 5.12
C LEU A 116 -21.83 -0.97 5.11
N LEU A 117 -22.30 -0.54 3.93
CA LEU A 117 -23.35 0.48 3.81
C LEU A 117 -24.70 0.00 4.37
N ILE A 118 -25.15 -1.20 4.00
CA ILE A 118 -26.43 -1.76 4.47
C ILE A 118 -26.47 -1.84 5.99
N ASN A 119 -25.35 -2.21 6.63
CA ASN A 119 -25.24 -2.36 8.07
C ASN A 119 -24.83 -1.07 8.80
N HIS A 120 -24.59 0.03 8.10
CA HIS A 120 -24.19 1.29 8.72
C HIS A 120 -25.35 1.90 9.53
N ARG A 121 -25.06 2.50 10.68
CA ARG A 121 -26.07 3.05 11.60
C ARG A 121 -26.78 4.31 11.08
N CYS A 122 -26.07 5.18 10.36
CA CYS A 122 -26.67 6.39 9.78
C CYS A 122 -27.58 6.00 8.61
N ALA A 123 -28.68 6.73 8.43
CA ALA A 123 -29.64 6.49 7.34
C ALA A 123 -29.05 6.89 5.98
N ASP A 124 -28.37 8.04 5.94
CA ASP A 124 -27.79 8.62 4.72
C ASP A 124 -26.26 8.59 4.80
N VAL A 125 -25.66 7.78 3.93
CA VAL A 125 -24.23 7.47 3.95
C VAL A 125 -23.66 7.51 2.54
N ILE A 126 -22.64 8.33 2.34
CA ILE A 126 -21.86 8.38 1.11
C ILE A 126 -20.60 7.55 1.31
N LEU A 127 -20.37 6.57 0.44
CA LEU A 127 -19.15 5.76 0.51
C LEU A 127 -17.99 6.51 -0.12
N ALA A 128 -16.90 6.60 0.62
CA ALA A 128 -15.66 7.22 0.16
C ALA A 128 -14.46 6.29 0.37
N SER A 129 -13.48 6.37 -0.53
CA SER A 129 -12.19 5.69 -0.39
C SER A 129 -11.06 6.70 -0.23
N SER A 130 -9.85 6.22 0.05
CA SER A 130 -8.65 7.01 -0.23
C SER A 130 -8.57 7.38 -1.71
N LEU A 131 -7.80 8.41 -2.04
CA LEU A 131 -7.53 8.81 -3.42
C LEU A 131 -6.92 7.62 -4.18
N THR A 132 -7.50 7.34 -5.34
CA THR A 132 -7.18 6.28 -6.28
C THR A 132 -6.10 6.68 -7.29
N GLY A 133 -5.94 7.98 -7.54
CA GLY A 133 -5.04 8.50 -8.58
C GLY A 133 -5.56 8.33 -10.01
N ALA A 134 -6.86 8.05 -10.20
CA ALA A 134 -7.47 7.81 -11.50
C ALA A 134 -7.71 9.08 -12.36
N ASN A 135 -7.26 10.26 -11.92
CA ASN A 135 -7.35 11.54 -12.64
C ASN A 135 -8.76 12.04 -13.04
N ASP A 136 -9.84 11.34 -12.69
CA ASP A 136 -11.25 11.79 -12.83
C ASP A 136 -12.04 11.69 -11.52
N GLU A 137 -11.32 11.72 -10.40
CA GLU A 137 -11.89 11.50 -9.07
C GLU A 137 -12.82 12.65 -8.67
N VAL A 138 -13.96 12.31 -8.06
CA VAL A 138 -14.79 13.29 -7.35
C VAL A 138 -14.29 13.37 -5.91
N PHE A 139 -13.55 14.44 -5.60
CA PHE A 139 -13.03 14.70 -4.26
C PHE A 139 -14.12 15.16 -3.32
N ILE A 140 -14.05 14.73 -2.05
CA ILE A 140 -15.03 15.11 -1.02
C ILE A 140 -14.36 15.92 0.09
N GLU A 141 -15.01 17.02 0.45
CA GLU A 141 -14.74 17.81 1.65
C GLU A 141 -15.80 17.50 2.72
N THR A 142 -15.34 17.29 3.95
CA THR A 142 -16.21 17.03 5.10
C THR A 142 -15.91 17.99 6.24
N ASP A 143 -16.87 18.18 7.15
CA ASP A 143 -16.57 18.75 8.45
C ASP A 143 -15.84 17.75 9.39
N GLU A 144 -15.53 18.21 10.60
CA GLU A 144 -14.86 17.44 11.64
C GLU A 144 -15.65 16.19 12.09
N GLN A 145 -16.96 16.15 11.83
CA GLN A 145 -17.83 15.03 12.16
C GLN A 145 -18.05 14.09 10.97
N CYS A 146 -17.32 14.30 9.87
CA CYS A 146 -17.40 13.55 8.62
C CYS A 146 -18.74 13.72 7.88
N PHE A 147 -19.44 14.84 8.04
CA PHE A 147 -20.59 15.16 7.19
C PHE A 147 -20.16 15.91 5.94
N LEU A 148 -20.84 15.64 4.82
CA LEU A 148 -20.56 16.26 3.53
C LEU A 148 -20.65 17.79 3.60
N LYS A 149 -19.64 18.48 3.07
CA LYS A 149 -19.68 19.93 2.83
C LYS A 149 -19.67 20.27 1.35
N LYS A 150 -18.79 19.62 0.59
CA LYS A 150 -18.60 19.92 -0.84
C LYS A 150 -18.04 18.70 -1.56
N MET A 151 -18.31 18.64 -2.86
CA MET A 151 -17.65 17.73 -3.79
C MET A 151 -17.13 18.52 -5.00
N SER A 152 -16.01 18.11 -5.56
CA SER A 152 -15.50 18.68 -6.82
C SER A 152 -14.55 17.71 -7.50
N LYS A 153 -14.49 17.76 -8.85
CA LYS A 153 -13.42 17.13 -9.63
C LYS A 153 -12.12 17.94 -9.61
N ASN A 154 -12.17 19.19 -9.14
CA ASN A 154 -11.01 20.06 -8.97
C ASN A 154 -10.61 20.15 -7.48
N LYS A 155 -9.43 19.61 -7.14
CA LYS A 155 -8.91 19.64 -5.75
C LYS A 155 -8.75 21.06 -5.21
N GLU A 156 -8.45 22.04 -6.05
CA GLU A 156 -8.20 23.43 -5.64
C GLU A 156 -9.46 24.13 -5.10
N GLU A 157 -10.64 23.59 -5.41
CA GLU A 157 -11.92 24.13 -4.95
C GLU A 157 -12.30 23.68 -3.53
N LEU A 158 -11.50 22.80 -2.91
CA LEU A 158 -11.79 22.14 -1.65
C LEU A 158 -10.73 22.43 -0.59
N VAL A 159 -11.14 22.45 0.67
CA VAL A 159 -10.25 22.59 1.81
C VAL A 159 -9.84 21.19 2.28
N ASN A 160 -8.60 20.78 1.97
CA ASN A 160 -8.00 19.49 2.37
C ASN A 160 -8.77 18.22 1.88
N PRO A 161 -9.02 18.06 0.57
CA PRO A 161 -9.66 16.85 0.05
C PRO A 161 -8.77 15.62 0.31
N SER A 162 -9.28 14.67 1.09
CA SER A 162 -8.51 13.47 1.51
C SER A 162 -9.17 12.15 1.15
N VAL A 163 -10.31 12.20 0.45
CA VAL A 163 -11.08 11.03 0.01
C VAL A 163 -11.74 11.29 -1.35
N ALA A 164 -12.01 10.20 -2.07
CA ALA A 164 -12.73 10.20 -3.33
C ALA A 164 -14.08 9.48 -3.16
N LEU A 165 -15.12 9.96 -3.85
CA LEU A 165 -16.42 9.30 -3.97
C LEU A 165 -16.27 7.96 -4.67
N VAL A 166 -16.92 6.91 -4.14
CA VAL A 166 -16.89 5.56 -4.73
C VAL A 166 -17.99 5.33 -5.78
N GLY A 167 -18.99 6.21 -5.83
CA GLY A 167 -20.18 6.03 -6.67
C GLY A 167 -21.23 5.09 -6.06
N ILE A 168 -21.12 4.79 -4.75
CA ILE A 168 -22.07 3.97 -3.99
C ILE A 168 -22.51 4.74 -2.75
N SER A 169 -23.81 4.95 -2.56
CA SER A 169 -24.37 5.63 -1.39
C SER A 169 -25.57 4.88 -0.84
N LYS A 170 -25.80 4.95 0.47
CA LYS A 170 -27.07 4.57 1.08
C LYS A 170 -27.87 5.83 1.33
N LEU A 171 -29.09 5.93 0.81
CA LEU A 171 -29.94 7.10 0.95
C LEU A 171 -31.29 6.69 1.53
N SER A 172 -31.79 7.49 2.47
CA SER A 172 -33.15 7.34 2.96
C SER A 172 -34.16 7.83 1.92
N TYR A 173 -35.37 7.31 1.99
CA TYR A 173 -36.45 7.77 1.12
C TYR A 173 -36.75 9.27 1.30
N SER A 174 -36.66 9.78 2.53
CA SER A 174 -36.80 11.21 2.82
C SER A 174 -35.74 12.05 2.12
N THR A 175 -34.49 11.61 2.12
CA THR A 175 -33.40 12.31 1.43
C THR A 175 -33.63 12.33 -0.07
N PHE A 176 -34.09 11.22 -0.65
CA PHE A 176 -34.41 11.17 -2.07
C PHE A 176 -35.54 12.12 -2.46
N HIS A 177 -36.57 12.29 -1.63
CA HIS A 177 -37.56 13.35 -1.83
C HIS A 177 -36.93 14.75 -1.86
N THR A 178 -36.03 15.06 -0.93
CA THR A 178 -35.31 16.34 -0.93
C THR A 178 -34.42 16.50 -2.18
N ILE A 179 -33.81 15.42 -2.68
CA ILE A 179 -33.08 15.42 -3.96
C ILE A 179 -34.04 15.75 -5.12
N CYS A 180 -35.23 15.15 -5.16
CA CYS A 180 -36.22 15.44 -6.20
C CYS A 180 -36.71 16.90 -6.15
N GLU A 181 -37.00 17.42 -4.95
CA GLU A 181 -37.38 18.84 -4.79
C GLU A 181 -36.26 19.80 -5.21
N TYR A 182 -35.01 19.45 -4.90
CA TYR A 182 -33.84 20.18 -5.37
C TYR A 182 -33.77 20.15 -6.90
N ALA A 183 -33.93 18.98 -7.51
CA ALA A 183 -33.89 18.79 -8.95
C ALA A 183 -34.99 19.60 -9.67
N GLU A 184 -36.23 19.58 -9.19
CA GLU A 184 -37.36 20.34 -9.77
C GLU A 184 -37.10 21.84 -9.80
N LYS A 185 -36.44 22.39 -8.77
CA LYS A 185 -36.07 23.82 -8.72
C LYS A 185 -35.01 24.18 -9.76
N HIS A 186 -34.02 23.31 -9.98
CA HIS A 186 -32.86 23.63 -10.82
C HIS A 186 -33.04 23.23 -12.30
N PHE A 187 -33.94 22.29 -12.60
CA PHE A 187 -34.23 21.89 -13.98
C PHE A 187 -34.88 22.98 -14.84
N GLN A 188 -35.36 24.07 -14.22
CA GLN A 188 -35.78 25.26 -14.97
C GLN A 188 -34.59 25.99 -15.63
N GLU A 189 -33.38 25.84 -15.08
CA GLU A 189 -32.17 26.53 -15.52
C GLU A 189 -31.24 25.59 -16.31
N GLN A 190 -30.98 24.38 -15.80
CA GLN A 190 -30.03 23.44 -16.40
C GLN A 190 -30.45 21.99 -16.15
N LEU A 191 -30.48 21.18 -17.22
CA LEU A 191 -30.80 19.74 -17.15
C LEU A 191 -29.56 18.84 -17.06
N MET A 192 -28.39 19.35 -17.48
CA MET A 192 -27.10 18.67 -17.39
C MET A 192 -26.50 18.85 -15.98
N LEU A 193 -27.13 18.22 -14.98
CA LEU A 193 -26.67 18.20 -13.60
C LEU A 193 -26.42 16.76 -13.16
N ASP A 194 -25.31 16.57 -12.45
CA ASP A 194 -24.97 15.28 -11.87
C ASP A 194 -25.59 15.12 -10.48
N TYR A 195 -25.88 13.88 -10.05
CA TYR A 195 -26.57 13.62 -8.79
C TYR A 195 -25.77 14.09 -7.57
N GLU A 196 -24.44 14.13 -7.69
CA GLU A 196 -23.49 14.64 -6.70
C GLU A 196 -23.75 16.11 -6.39
N ALA A 197 -24.09 16.91 -7.40
CA ALA A 197 -24.44 18.32 -7.21
C ALA A 197 -25.68 18.47 -6.33
N ALA A 198 -26.68 17.59 -6.47
CA ALA A 198 -27.84 17.58 -5.60
C ALA A 198 -27.48 17.16 -4.18
N LEU A 199 -26.64 16.13 -4.00
CA LEU A 199 -26.15 15.73 -2.66
C LEU A 199 -25.47 16.90 -1.94
N VAL A 200 -24.59 17.64 -2.63
CA VAL A 200 -23.97 18.86 -2.08
C VAL A 200 -25.03 19.92 -1.78
N GLY A 201 -25.95 20.18 -2.71
CA GLY A 201 -26.99 21.20 -2.56
C GLY A 201 -27.91 20.98 -1.36
N ILE A 202 -28.23 19.73 -1.03
CA ILE A 202 -29.08 19.39 0.12
C ILE A 202 -28.32 19.18 1.43
N SER A 203 -26.98 19.10 1.40
CA SER A 203 -26.14 18.78 2.58
C SER A 203 -26.29 19.76 3.75
N SER A 204 -26.75 20.99 3.48
CA SER A 204 -27.07 21.99 4.51
C SER A 204 -28.38 21.69 5.27
N GLN A 205 -29.26 20.89 4.67
CA GLN A 205 -30.59 20.55 5.19
C GLN A 205 -30.64 19.09 5.69
N VAL A 206 -29.87 18.21 5.05
CA VAL A 206 -29.84 16.76 5.32
C VAL A 206 -28.41 16.36 5.72
N PRO A 207 -28.22 15.74 6.90
CA PRO A 207 -26.89 15.30 7.33
C PRO A 207 -26.44 14.05 6.55
N LEU A 208 -25.61 14.26 5.53
CA LEU A 208 -25.04 13.19 4.69
C LEU A 208 -23.69 12.74 5.27
N TYR A 209 -23.66 11.57 5.91
CA TYR A 209 -22.44 11.06 6.54
C TYR A 209 -21.50 10.46 5.51
N VAL A 210 -20.24 10.87 5.48
CA VAL A 210 -19.23 10.36 4.55
C VAL A 210 -18.45 9.24 5.26
N TYR A 211 -18.71 8.00 4.85
CA TYR A 211 -18.05 6.83 5.42
C TYR A 211 -16.80 6.46 4.62
N LYS A 212 -15.64 6.87 5.14
CA LYS A 212 -14.33 6.53 4.57
C LYS A 212 -13.95 5.08 4.91
N ILE A 213 -13.81 4.24 3.88
CA ILE A 213 -13.28 2.88 4.02
C ILE A 213 -11.85 2.83 3.48
N HIS A 214 -10.94 2.23 4.27
CA HIS A 214 -9.59 1.95 3.83
C HIS A 214 -9.07 0.62 4.40
N PRO A 215 -8.45 -0.25 3.58
CA PRO A 215 -8.41 -0.20 2.11
C PRO A 215 -9.73 -0.69 1.49
N LEU A 216 -10.14 -0.11 0.35
CA LEU A 216 -11.25 -0.57 -0.50
C LEU A 216 -10.75 -0.64 -1.94
N ALA A 217 -10.75 -1.83 -2.54
CA ALA A 217 -10.48 -2.02 -3.95
C ALA A 217 -11.76 -1.77 -4.75
N TRP A 218 -11.70 -0.74 -5.58
CA TRP A 218 -12.75 -0.39 -6.52
C TRP A 218 -12.18 0.47 -7.65
N CYS A 219 -12.92 0.61 -8.75
CA CYS A 219 -12.67 1.60 -9.79
C CYS A 219 -13.94 1.86 -10.61
N GLU A 220 -14.08 3.08 -11.11
CA GLU A 220 -14.99 3.47 -12.19
C GLU A 220 -14.31 3.25 -13.55
N ILE A 221 -15.04 2.73 -14.55
CA ILE A 221 -14.50 2.48 -15.90
C ILE A 221 -15.11 3.45 -16.91
N ASP A 222 -14.45 4.59 -17.04
CA ASP A 222 -14.88 5.68 -17.91
C ASP A 222 -14.05 5.86 -19.18
N ASN A 223 -12.83 5.35 -19.20
CA ASN A 223 -11.90 5.48 -20.32
C ASN A 223 -11.01 4.21 -20.44
N GLU A 224 -10.17 4.13 -21.48
CA GLU A 224 -9.29 2.97 -21.70
C GLU A 224 -8.25 2.77 -20.60
N GLU A 225 -7.73 3.85 -20.00
CA GLU A 225 -6.75 3.75 -18.91
C GLU A 225 -7.36 3.07 -17.69
N HIS A 226 -8.57 3.49 -17.30
CA HIS A 226 -9.32 2.87 -16.21
C HIS A 226 -9.60 1.39 -16.51
N LEU A 227 -10.00 1.07 -17.74
CA LEU A 227 -10.27 -0.31 -18.15
C LEU A 227 -9.01 -1.20 -18.04
N LEU A 228 -7.85 -0.69 -18.46
CA LEU A 228 -6.59 -1.41 -18.36
C LEU A 228 -6.19 -1.61 -16.90
N GLN A 229 -6.30 -0.58 -16.06
CA GLN A 229 -6.03 -0.68 -14.62
C GLN A 229 -6.98 -1.67 -13.93
N ALA A 230 -8.27 -1.62 -14.27
CA ALA A 230 -9.28 -2.53 -13.73
C ALA A 230 -8.93 -3.99 -14.06
N LYS A 231 -8.59 -4.29 -15.32
CA LYS A 231 -8.20 -5.64 -15.77
C LYS A 231 -6.91 -6.13 -15.11
N ARG A 232 -5.93 -5.26 -14.98
CA ARG A 232 -4.57 -5.63 -14.57
C ARG A 232 -4.45 -5.80 -13.06
N ASP A 233 -5.07 -4.89 -12.30
CA ASP A 233 -4.77 -4.68 -10.89
C ASP A 233 -6.01 -4.91 -10.00
N ILE A 234 -7.13 -4.23 -10.28
CA ILE A 234 -8.27 -4.11 -9.35
C ILE A 234 -9.18 -5.35 -9.39
N TYR A 235 -9.58 -5.80 -10.58
CA TYR A 235 -10.48 -6.94 -10.73
C TYR A 235 -9.87 -8.25 -10.21
N PRO A 236 -8.62 -8.62 -10.58
CA PRO A 236 -7.98 -9.81 -10.02
C PRO A 236 -7.86 -9.75 -8.49
N TYR A 237 -7.56 -8.58 -7.93
CA TYR A 237 -7.51 -8.36 -6.49
C TYR A 237 -8.86 -8.65 -5.82
N ILE A 238 -9.94 -8.10 -6.35
CA ILE A 238 -11.31 -8.32 -5.84
C ILE A 238 -11.66 -9.80 -5.89
N LYS A 239 -11.44 -10.48 -7.01
CA LYS A 239 -11.70 -11.93 -7.12
C LYS A 239 -10.89 -12.73 -6.12
N LEU A 240 -9.65 -12.33 -5.83
CA LEU A 240 -8.82 -13.00 -4.85
C LEU A 240 -9.30 -12.78 -3.41
N GLN A 241 -9.80 -11.59 -3.07
CA GLN A 241 -10.41 -11.27 -1.77
C GLN A 241 -11.73 -12.03 -1.57
N GLU A 242 -12.55 -12.14 -2.62
CA GLU A 242 -13.90 -12.71 -2.55
C GLU A 242 -13.95 -14.22 -2.74
N ARG A 243 -12.84 -14.84 -3.16
CA ARG A 243 -12.77 -16.29 -3.34
C ARG A 243 -13.04 -16.99 -2.02
N GLU A 244 -13.92 -17.98 -2.04
CA GLU A 244 -14.11 -18.89 -0.93
C GLU A 244 -12.83 -19.72 -0.74
N LYS A 245 -12.07 -19.40 0.31
CA LYS A 245 -10.81 -20.05 0.62
C LYS A 245 -10.79 -20.50 2.07
N PRO A 246 -10.12 -21.62 2.39
CA PRO A 246 -9.83 -21.95 3.77
C PRO A 246 -9.07 -20.80 4.43
N PRO A 247 -9.51 -20.29 5.59
CA PRO A 247 -8.75 -19.25 6.28
C PRO A 247 -7.38 -19.82 6.68
N VAL A 248 -6.31 -19.06 6.44
CA VAL A 248 -4.98 -19.44 6.95
C VAL A 248 -4.87 -18.97 8.40
N GLN A 249 -4.26 -19.79 9.26
CA GLN A 249 -4.02 -19.38 10.65
C GLN A 249 -3.22 -18.07 10.68
N ARG A 250 -3.83 -17.00 11.21
CA ARG A 250 -3.17 -15.72 11.39
C ARG A 250 -2.25 -15.77 12.61
N LYS A 251 -0.94 -15.61 12.40
CA LYS A 251 0.07 -15.39 13.45
C LYS A 251 0.50 -13.92 13.44
N ILE A 252 0.67 -13.33 14.62
CA ILE A 252 1.18 -11.97 14.77
C ILE A 252 2.72 -12.04 14.84
N LEU A 253 3.39 -11.64 13.77
CA LEU A 253 4.85 -11.70 13.67
C LEU A 253 5.45 -10.33 13.99
N LEU A 254 6.08 -10.20 15.15
CA LEU A 254 6.76 -8.99 15.64
C LEU A 254 8.28 -9.06 15.40
N ASN A 255 8.71 -9.80 14.38
CA ASN A 255 10.07 -9.80 13.85
C ASN A 255 10.14 -8.95 12.56
N PRO A 256 11.31 -8.39 12.18
CA PRO A 256 11.40 -7.42 11.08
C PRO A 256 11.37 -8.07 9.68
N GLY A 257 10.64 -9.17 9.49
CA GLY A 257 10.47 -9.85 8.20
C GLY A 257 11.21 -11.20 8.09
N PRO A 258 10.58 -12.26 7.54
CA PRO A 258 9.19 -12.32 7.06
C PRO A 258 8.17 -12.02 8.17
N ALA A 259 7.11 -11.27 7.84
CA ALA A 259 6.11 -10.78 8.79
C ALA A 259 4.72 -11.33 8.44
N THR A 260 3.70 -10.96 9.22
CA THR A 260 2.31 -11.33 8.93
C THR A 260 1.92 -10.76 7.56
N THR A 261 1.28 -11.55 6.72
CA THR A 261 0.81 -11.16 5.39
C THR A 261 -0.69 -11.37 5.28
N THR A 262 -1.31 -10.73 4.30
CA THR A 262 -2.71 -10.98 3.92
C THR A 262 -2.85 -12.40 3.34
N ASP A 263 -4.06 -12.95 3.38
CA ASP A 263 -4.32 -14.25 2.74
C ASP A 263 -4.31 -14.13 1.21
N THR A 264 -4.63 -12.96 0.66
CA THR A 264 -4.48 -12.67 -0.77
C THR A 264 -3.05 -12.85 -1.25
N VAL A 265 -2.05 -12.28 -0.57
CA VAL A 265 -0.63 -12.51 -0.91
C VAL A 265 -0.26 -14.00 -0.78
N LYS A 266 -0.75 -14.71 0.23
CA LYS A 266 -0.51 -16.16 0.38
C LYS A 266 -1.03 -16.95 -0.81
N TYR A 267 -2.27 -16.69 -1.20
CA TYR A 267 -2.95 -17.43 -2.26
C TYR A 267 -2.57 -16.97 -3.67
N ALA A 268 -1.95 -15.80 -3.84
CA ALA A 268 -1.39 -15.38 -5.12
C ALA A 268 -0.23 -16.26 -5.59
N GLN A 269 0.33 -17.11 -4.73
CA GLN A 269 1.28 -18.16 -5.13
C GLN A 269 0.62 -19.32 -5.87
N VAL A 270 -0.70 -19.49 -5.71
CA VAL A 270 -1.47 -20.62 -6.26
C VAL A 270 -2.00 -20.22 -7.63
N VAL A 271 -1.16 -20.43 -8.63
CA VAL A 271 -1.42 -20.15 -10.06
C VAL A 271 -1.20 -21.42 -10.88
N PRO A 272 -1.76 -21.53 -12.10
CA PRO A 272 -1.38 -22.58 -13.05
C PRO A 272 0.13 -22.57 -13.33
N ASP A 273 0.69 -23.73 -13.63
CA ASP A 273 2.09 -23.84 -14.03
C ASP A 273 2.35 -23.05 -15.32
N ILE A 274 3.46 -22.30 -15.36
CA ILE A 274 3.87 -21.49 -16.51
C ILE A 274 5.38 -21.59 -16.72
N CYS A 275 5.80 -21.68 -17.99
CA CYS A 275 7.20 -21.55 -18.34
C CYS A 275 7.62 -20.06 -18.18
N PRO A 276 8.66 -19.72 -17.40
CA PRO A 276 9.05 -18.33 -17.16
C PRO A 276 9.65 -17.62 -18.40
N ARG A 277 9.75 -18.33 -19.53
CA ARG A 277 10.18 -17.80 -20.83
C ARG A 277 8.99 -17.32 -21.67
N GLU A 278 7.76 -17.63 -21.29
CA GLU A 278 6.56 -17.12 -21.95
C GLU A 278 6.45 -15.60 -21.82
N GLU A 279 5.93 -14.97 -22.87
CA GLU A 279 5.73 -13.53 -22.95
C GLU A 279 4.83 -13.01 -21.81
N GLU A 280 3.79 -13.78 -21.48
CA GLU A 280 2.88 -13.50 -20.35
C GLU A 280 3.64 -13.29 -19.04
N PHE A 281 4.61 -14.17 -18.74
CA PHE A 281 5.40 -14.04 -17.53
C PHE A 281 6.42 -12.90 -17.61
N GLY A 282 6.92 -12.59 -18.80
CA GLY A 282 7.70 -11.39 -19.07
C GLY A 282 6.95 -10.11 -18.68
N TYR A 283 5.65 -10.01 -19.01
CA TYR A 283 4.81 -8.89 -18.60
C TYR A 283 4.62 -8.81 -17.08
N VAL A 284 4.52 -9.94 -16.38
CA VAL A 284 4.49 -9.96 -14.90
C VAL A 284 5.77 -9.38 -14.33
N MET A 285 6.93 -9.79 -14.83
CA MET A 285 8.22 -9.27 -14.36
C MET A 285 8.41 -7.79 -14.70
N GLN A 286 7.97 -7.36 -15.89
CA GLN A 286 8.04 -5.95 -16.30
C GLN A 286 7.16 -5.08 -15.38
N PHE A 287 5.92 -5.50 -15.13
CA PHE A 287 5.03 -4.83 -14.17
C PHE A 287 5.68 -4.71 -12.79
N ILE A 288 6.25 -5.81 -12.27
CA ILE A 288 6.93 -5.81 -10.97
C ILE A 288 8.09 -4.79 -10.98
N SER A 289 8.95 -4.82 -12.00
CA SER A 289 10.10 -3.92 -12.10
C SER A 289 9.69 -2.44 -12.19
N ASP A 290 8.66 -2.12 -12.97
CA ASP A 290 8.21 -0.74 -13.15
C ASP A 290 7.57 -0.21 -11.87
N GLU A 291 6.66 -0.98 -11.25
CA GLU A 291 5.96 -0.55 -10.03
C GLU A 291 6.91 -0.47 -8.82
N LEU A 292 7.88 -1.38 -8.71
CA LEU A 292 8.91 -1.25 -7.67
C LEU A 292 9.73 0.04 -7.84
N THR A 293 9.99 0.45 -9.09
CA THR A 293 10.68 1.71 -9.38
C THR A 293 9.80 2.91 -9.00
N ASN A 294 8.53 2.91 -9.45
CA ASN A 294 7.57 3.99 -9.25
C ASN A 294 7.29 4.32 -7.78
N PHE A 295 7.52 3.39 -6.85
CA PHE A 295 7.40 3.68 -5.42
C PHE A 295 8.44 4.67 -4.88
N VAL A 296 9.56 4.90 -5.58
CA VAL A 296 10.67 5.75 -5.09
C VAL A 296 11.34 6.60 -6.16
N ALA A 297 11.02 6.41 -7.45
CA ALA A 297 11.64 7.11 -8.57
C ALA A 297 10.84 6.98 -9.87
N SER A 298 11.12 7.81 -10.87
CA SER A 298 10.58 7.64 -12.23
C SER A 298 11.29 6.51 -12.99
N THR A 299 10.50 5.70 -13.71
CA THR A 299 10.99 4.67 -14.65
C THR A 299 11.76 5.24 -15.84
N ASP A 300 11.72 6.55 -16.08
CA ASP A 300 12.51 7.18 -17.15
C ASP A 300 14.00 7.15 -16.83
N GLN A 301 14.35 7.54 -15.60
CA GLN A 301 15.74 7.67 -15.14
C GLN A 301 16.23 6.44 -14.35
N TYR A 302 15.32 5.67 -13.76
CA TYR A 302 15.64 4.53 -12.91
C TYR A 302 15.06 3.22 -13.46
N THR A 303 15.62 2.10 -13.04
CA THR A 303 15.14 0.77 -13.40
C THR A 303 15.36 -0.22 -12.27
N THR A 304 14.49 -1.22 -12.17
CA THR A 304 14.62 -2.32 -11.21
C THR A 304 15.26 -3.55 -11.86
N VAL A 305 16.21 -4.17 -11.16
CA VAL A 305 16.86 -5.43 -11.53
C VAL A 305 16.49 -6.49 -10.50
N LEU A 306 15.80 -7.55 -10.94
CA LEU A 306 15.30 -8.63 -10.10
C LEU A 306 16.29 -9.79 -9.97
N PHE A 307 16.37 -10.38 -8.78
CA PHE A 307 17.16 -11.57 -8.47
C PHE A 307 16.33 -12.58 -7.66
N GLY A 308 16.51 -13.86 -7.96
CA GLY A 308 16.10 -14.95 -7.07
C GLY A 308 17.09 -15.03 -5.91
N GLY A 309 16.69 -14.59 -4.72
CA GLY A 309 17.59 -14.52 -3.58
C GLY A 309 17.08 -13.66 -2.43
N SER A 310 17.89 -13.60 -1.36
CA SER A 310 17.60 -12.77 -0.20
C SER A 310 18.06 -11.32 -0.42
N GLY A 311 17.71 -10.41 0.50
CA GLY A 311 18.23 -9.04 0.51
C GLY A 311 19.77 -8.97 0.55
N THR A 312 20.44 -9.92 1.21
CA THR A 312 21.91 -9.96 1.24
C THR A 312 22.50 -10.26 -0.15
N ALA A 313 21.84 -11.11 -0.94
CA ALA A 313 22.30 -11.42 -2.29
C ALA A 313 22.29 -10.18 -3.20
N VAL A 314 21.35 -9.24 -3.00
CA VAL A 314 21.30 -8.02 -3.81
C VAL A 314 22.26 -6.93 -3.32
N VAL A 315 22.56 -6.84 -2.02
CA VAL A 315 23.68 -6.00 -1.55
C VAL A 315 24.99 -6.50 -2.12
N GLU A 316 25.18 -7.82 -2.10
CA GLU A 316 26.32 -8.47 -2.71
C GLU A 316 26.40 -8.21 -4.21
N SER A 317 25.27 -8.30 -4.92
CA SER A 317 25.17 -7.94 -6.34
C SER A 317 25.66 -6.51 -6.61
N ILE A 318 25.19 -5.51 -5.84
CA ILE A 318 25.62 -4.12 -6.04
C ILE A 318 27.12 -4.00 -5.79
N LEU A 319 27.61 -4.36 -4.60
CA LEU A 319 29.01 -4.16 -4.21
C LEU A 319 29.97 -4.86 -5.18
N SER A 320 29.66 -6.09 -5.58
CA SER A 320 30.51 -6.88 -6.49
C SER A 320 30.45 -6.44 -7.96
N SER A 321 29.46 -5.63 -8.36
CA SER A 321 29.25 -5.24 -9.76
C SER A 321 29.57 -3.79 -10.09
N VAL A 322 29.35 -2.85 -9.15
CA VAL A 322 29.43 -1.40 -9.46
C VAL A 322 30.75 -0.76 -9.08
N ILE A 323 31.53 -1.42 -8.22
CA ILE A 323 32.82 -0.92 -7.73
C ILE A 323 33.95 -1.40 -8.65
N GLY A 324 34.44 -0.48 -9.48
CA GLY A 324 35.65 -0.65 -10.30
C GLY A 324 36.95 -0.51 -9.49
N ASP A 325 37.91 0.26 -9.98
CA ASP A 325 39.22 0.44 -9.33
C ASP A 325 39.20 1.48 -8.18
N GLY A 326 38.07 2.15 -7.96
CA GLY A 326 37.89 3.11 -6.89
C GLY A 326 37.72 2.46 -5.51
N THR A 327 37.50 3.29 -4.49
CA THR A 327 37.24 2.85 -3.11
C THR A 327 35.79 3.12 -2.71
N VAL A 328 35.18 2.19 -1.96
CA VAL A 328 33.87 2.39 -1.31
C VAL A 328 34.03 2.78 0.16
N LEU A 329 33.39 3.86 0.59
CA LEU A 329 33.24 4.20 2.01
C LEU A 329 32.00 3.50 2.56
N ILE A 330 32.18 2.58 3.50
CA ILE A 330 31.08 1.79 4.09
C ILE A 330 30.76 2.34 5.47
N ILE A 331 29.52 2.78 5.66
CA ILE A 331 29.00 3.21 6.96
C ILE A 331 28.62 1.96 7.76
N ASN A 332 29.36 1.69 8.84
CA ASN A 332 29.08 0.60 9.76
C ASN A 332 28.59 1.14 11.11
N ASN A 333 27.27 1.14 11.30
CA ASN A 333 26.63 1.38 12.58
C ASN A 333 25.67 0.26 12.98
N GLY A 334 26.01 -0.98 12.62
CA GLY A 334 25.24 -2.14 12.99
C GLY A 334 25.56 -3.37 12.15
N ALA A 335 24.76 -4.43 12.33
CA ALA A 335 25.06 -5.73 11.76
C ALA A 335 25.01 -5.76 10.22
N TYR A 336 24.31 -4.84 9.56
CA TYR A 336 24.16 -4.83 8.10
C TYR A 336 25.30 -4.04 7.44
N GLY A 337 25.72 -2.93 8.04
CA GLY A 337 26.94 -2.23 7.62
C GLY A 337 28.18 -3.12 7.79
N LYS A 338 28.30 -3.83 8.91
CA LYS A 338 29.38 -4.83 9.08
C LYS A 338 29.36 -5.92 8.01
N ARG A 339 28.16 -6.36 7.61
CA ARG A 339 28.02 -7.34 6.52
C ARG A 339 28.49 -6.79 5.18
N MET A 340 28.25 -5.51 4.88
CA MET A 340 28.79 -4.88 3.67
C MET A 340 30.32 -4.90 3.67
N CYS A 341 30.98 -4.64 4.81
CA CYS A 341 32.44 -4.78 4.94
C CYS A 341 32.90 -6.21 4.67
N GLN A 342 32.20 -7.22 5.21
CA GLN A 342 32.53 -8.63 4.97
C GLN A 342 32.37 -9.02 3.50
N ILE A 343 31.34 -8.52 2.82
CA ILE A 343 31.15 -8.73 1.38
C ILE A 343 32.28 -8.06 0.59
N ALA A 344 32.62 -6.81 0.93
CA ALA A 344 33.69 -6.08 0.25
C ALA A 344 35.04 -6.80 0.38
N ASP A 345 35.36 -7.29 1.58
CA ASP A 345 36.54 -8.10 1.85
C ASP A 345 36.54 -9.42 1.05
N ALA A 346 35.43 -10.15 1.04
CA ALA A 346 35.29 -11.42 0.32
C ALA A 346 35.52 -11.29 -1.20
N TYR A 347 35.22 -10.12 -1.78
CA TYR A 347 35.43 -9.82 -3.20
C TYR A 347 36.74 -9.08 -3.49
N GLY A 348 37.56 -8.81 -2.46
CA GLY A 348 38.80 -8.04 -2.57
C GLY A 348 38.58 -6.62 -3.09
N LEU A 349 37.50 -5.97 -2.66
CA LEU A 349 37.21 -4.58 -3.02
C LEU A 349 38.02 -3.62 -2.15
N ASN A 350 38.46 -2.49 -2.71
CA ASN A 350 39.00 -1.41 -1.92
C ASN A 350 37.87 -0.75 -1.12
N PHE A 351 37.93 -0.80 0.21
CA PHE A 351 36.95 -0.12 1.06
C PHE A 351 37.58 0.56 2.27
N VAL A 352 36.89 1.58 2.76
CA VAL A 352 37.16 2.24 4.05
C VAL A 352 35.93 2.03 4.91
N GLU A 353 36.12 1.55 6.14
CA GLU A 353 35.04 1.42 7.13
C GLU A 353 34.93 2.70 7.95
N PHE A 354 33.73 3.30 7.99
CA PHE A 354 33.37 4.30 8.98
C PHE A 354 32.54 3.63 10.08
N GLU A 355 33.20 3.29 11.18
CA GLU A 355 32.53 2.72 12.33
C GLU A 355 31.86 3.82 13.18
N SER A 356 30.60 3.60 13.54
CA SER A 356 29.88 4.47 14.46
C SER A 356 28.91 3.68 15.31
N ARG A 357 28.41 4.32 16.37
CA ARG A 357 27.57 3.65 17.37
C ARG A 357 26.20 3.28 16.79
N PRO A 358 25.64 2.10 17.13
CA PRO A 358 24.37 1.63 16.59
C PRO A 358 23.13 2.28 17.23
N ASP A 359 23.33 3.06 18.30
CA ASP A 359 22.29 3.76 19.06
C ASP A 359 22.28 5.27 18.86
N GLN A 360 23.20 5.82 18.06
CA GLN A 360 23.38 7.27 17.87
C GLN A 360 23.34 7.64 16.39
N PRO A 361 22.89 8.87 16.04
CA PRO A 361 22.92 9.34 14.67
C PRO A 361 24.35 9.46 14.14
N LEU A 362 24.50 9.40 12.83
CA LEU A 362 25.77 9.59 12.14
C LEU A 362 26.31 11.02 12.33
N HIS A 363 27.61 11.15 12.60
CA HIS A 363 28.28 12.43 12.65
C HIS A 363 28.84 12.82 11.28
N LEU A 364 28.04 13.53 10.47
CA LEU A 364 28.38 13.90 9.09
C LEU A 364 29.75 14.59 8.94
N PRO A 365 30.16 15.55 9.80
CA PRO A 365 31.48 16.18 9.67
C PRO A 365 32.64 15.19 9.79
N SER A 366 32.49 14.09 10.53
CA SER A 366 33.51 13.05 10.60
C SER A 366 33.60 12.24 9.31
N ILE A 367 32.46 11.97 8.66
CA ILE A 367 32.39 11.26 7.38
C ILE A 367 33.04 12.13 6.30
N GLU A 368 32.68 13.42 6.24
CA GLU A 368 33.27 14.38 5.30
C GLU A 368 34.79 14.50 5.48
N LYS A 369 35.27 14.53 6.74
CA LYS A 369 36.70 14.55 7.04
C LYS A 369 37.43 13.33 6.45
N ILE A 370 36.83 12.14 6.52
CA ILE A 370 37.41 10.92 5.90
C ILE A 370 37.49 11.09 4.39
N ILE A 371 36.43 11.57 3.75
CA ILE A 371 36.40 11.80 2.30
C ILE A 371 37.51 12.77 1.89
N HIS A 372 37.69 13.87 2.62
CA HIS A 372 38.71 14.87 2.31
C HIS A 372 40.14 14.39 2.57
N GLN A 373 40.37 13.58 3.61
CA GLN A 373 41.72 13.15 4.02
C GLN A 373 42.18 11.85 3.34
N PHE A 374 41.30 11.17 2.61
CA PHE A 374 41.64 9.91 1.98
C PHE A 374 42.63 10.10 0.83
N ASN A 375 43.80 9.47 0.95
CA ASN A 375 44.81 9.45 -0.10
C ASN A 375 44.42 8.42 -1.18
N GLY A 376 43.43 8.77 -2.00
CA GLY A 376 42.88 7.95 -3.08
C GLY A 376 41.58 8.53 -3.63
N LYS A 377 40.83 7.74 -4.40
CA LYS A 377 39.51 8.15 -4.92
C LYS A 377 38.40 7.32 -4.30
N ILE A 378 37.66 7.91 -3.37
CA ILE A 378 36.36 7.36 -2.95
C ILE A 378 35.37 7.61 -4.09
N THR A 379 34.86 6.54 -4.69
CA THR A 379 33.89 6.62 -5.79
C THR A 379 32.48 6.28 -5.36
N HIS A 380 32.35 5.51 -4.28
CA HIS A 380 31.06 5.06 -3.76
C HIS A 380 30.98 5.26 -2.24
N LEU A 381 29.77 5.48 -1.75
CA LEU A 381 29.43 5.40 -0.33
C LEU A 381 28.30 4.40 -0.16
N ALA A 382 28.46 3.42 0.74
CA ALA A 382 27.44 2.43 1.05
C ALA A 382 26.90 2.63 2.48
N VAL A 383 25.57 2.72 2.61
CA VAL A 383 24.89 2.96 3.89
C VAL A 383 23.62 2.13 4.00
N VAL A 384 23.27 1.74 5.22
CA VAL A 384 21.98 1.13 5.55
C VAL A 384 21.02 2.25 5.96
N HIS A 385 19.86 2.37 5.32
CA HIS A 385 18.90 3.43 5.65
C HIS A 385 18.26 3.18 7.03
N HIS A 386 17.80 1.95 7.28
CA HIS A 386 17.18 1.55 8.55
C HIS A 386 17.91 0.35 9.16
N GLU A 387 18.61 0.61 10.27
CA GLU A 387 19.36 -0.42 11.01
C GLU A 387 18.42 -1.19 11.96
N THR A 388 17.84 -2.28 11.46
CA THR A 388 16.96 -3.17 12.26
C THR A 388 17.65 -3.83 13.46
N THR A 389 18.95 -3.66 13.60
CA THR A 389 19.70 -4.05 14.79
C THR A 389 19.18 -3.29 16.03
N THR A 390 18.82 -2.02 15.89
CA THR A 390 18.39 -1.16 17.02
C THR A 390 17.10 -0.37 16.75
N GLY A 391 16.72 -0.19 15.49
CA GLY A 391 15.63 0.70 15.08
C GLY A 391 16.11 2.09 14.64
N LEU A 392 17.43 2.31 14.54
CA LEU A 392 18.02 3.58 14.11
C LEU A 392 17.72 3.85 12.63
N LEU A 393 17.29 5.08 12.33
CA LEU A 393 17.09 5.60 10.98
C LEU A 393 18.22 6.57 10.62
N ASN A 394 19.03 6.21 9.62
CA ASN A 394 20.12 7.06 9.15
C ASN A 394 19.59 8.14 8.20
N ASP A 395 20.06 9.39 8.35
CA ASP A 395 19.70 10.51 7.48
C ASP A 395 20.40 10.42 6.11
N ILE A 396 19.83 9.60 5.22
CA ILE A 396 20.37 9.40 3.88
C ILE A 396 20.20 10.62 2.97
N ALA A 397 19.28 11.54 3.26
CA ALA A 397 19.13 12.76 2.48
C ALA A 397 20.33 13.70 2.68
N SER A 398 20.80 13.83 3.93
CA SER A 398 22.03 14.57 4.23
C SER A 398 23.28 13.89 3.67
N LEU A 399 23.38 12.55 3.73
CA LEU A 399 24.45 11.81 3.07
C LEU A 399 24.42 11.96 1.55
N GLY A 400 23.22 11.98 0.95
CA GLY A 400 23.03 12.18 -0.49
C GLY A 400 23.59 13.51 -0.96
N ARG A 401 23.31 14.60 -0.22
CA ARG A 401 23.89 15.94 -0.49
C ARG A 401 25.41 15.91 -0.38
N LEU A 402 25.96 15.29 0.66
CA LEU A 402 27.41 15.13 0.81
C LEU A 402 28.00 14.36 -0.38
N CYS A 403 27.39 13.24 -0.77
CA CYS A 403 27.84 12.46 -1.92
C CYS A 403 27.81 13.29 -3.22
N GLN A 404 26.78 14.12 -3.41
CA GLN A 404 26.66 15.00 -4.57
C GLN A 404 27.81 16.03 -4.62
N THR A 405 28.15 16.66 -3.49
CA THR A 405 29.25 17.63 -3.38
C THR A 405 30.59 17.05 -3.82
N TYR A 406 30.85 15.77 -3.51
CA TYR A 406 32.12 15.11 -3.81
C TYR A 406 32.08 14.20 -5.05
N GLY A 407 30.96 14.17 -5.79
CA GLY A 407 30.81 13.32 -6.98
C GLY A 407 30.88 11.82 -6.66
N ILE A 408 30.36 11.40 -5.50
CA ILE A 408 30.34 10.03 -5.01
C ILE A 408 28.98 9.40 -5.33
N HIS A 409 28.97 8.16 -5.80
CA HIS A 409 27.75 7.40 -6.03
C HIS A 409 27.25 6.75 -4.73
N MET A 410 26.00 7.02 -4.35
CA MET A 410 25.45 6.49 -3.10
C MET A 410 24.73 5.15 -3.31
N ILE A 411 25.13 4.14 -2.54
CA ILE A 411 24.51 2.82 -2.43
C ILE A 411 23.74 2.76 -1.11
N VAL A 412 22.45 2.46 -1.17
CA VAL A 412 21.57 2.41 -0.01
C VAL A 412 20.98 1.01 0.16
N ASP A 413 21.26 0.36 1.28
CA ASP A 413 20.46 -0.77 1.76
C ASP A 413 19.19 -0.21 2.41
N ALA A 414 18.07 -0.34 1.69
CA ALA A 414 16.74 0.04 2.13
C ALA A 414 15.87 -1.20 2.43
N MET A 415 16.46 -2.37 2.71
CA MET A 415 15.71 -3.63 2.86
C MET A 415 14.53 -3.51 3.83
N SER A 416 14.71 -2.74 4.90
CA SER A 416 13.75 -2.61 5.98
C SER A 416 13.07 -1.23 6.05
N SER A 417 13.27 -0.36 5.06
CA SER A 417 12.63 0.97 4.97
C SER A 417 11.86 1.17 3.68
N TYR A 418 12.29 0.58 2.56
CA TYR A 418 11.56 0.58 1.29
C TYR A 418 10.13 0.07 1.47
N ALA A 419 9.16 0.73 0.81
CA ALA A 419 7.71 0.49 0.95
C ALA A 419 7.15 0.64 2.39
N ALA A 420 7.85 1.36 3.28
CA ALA A 420 7.32 1.78 4.57
C ALA A 420 7.63 3.23 4.90
N ILE A 421 8.83 3.73 4.59
CA ILE A 421 9.21 5.12 4.81
C ILE A 421 9.22 5.78 3.43
N PRO A 422 8.57 6.95 3.25
CA PRO A 422 8.65 7.69 1.99
C PRO A 422 10.09 7.95 1.57
N LEU A 423 10.39 7.70 0.30
CA LEU A 423 11.72 7.76 -0.29
C LEU A 423 11.63 8.35 -1.68
N ASP A 424 12.60 9.20 -2.04
CA ASP A 424 12.76 9.76 -3.38
C ASP A 424 14.24 9.61 -3.77
N MET A 425 14.53 8.71 -4.70
CA MET A 425 15.92 8.41 -5.07
C MET A 425 16.62 9.59 -5.76
N GLU A 426 15.89 10.39 -6.55
CA GLU A 426 16.47 11.53 -7.26
C GLU A 426 16.77 12.67 -6.28
N ALA A 427 15.78 13.06 -5.47
CA ALA A 427 15.93 14.11 -4.47
C ALA A 427 16.97 13.77 -3.39
N MET A 428 17.14 12.48 -3.08
CA MET A 428 18.13 11.99 -2.11
C MET A 428 19.47 11.58 -2.76
N ASN A 429 19.67 11.78 -4.06
CA ASN A 429 20.89 11.43 -4.80
C ASN A 429 21.34 9.97 -4.59
N ILE A 430 20.40 9.03 -4.71
CA ILE A 430 20.64 7.59 -4.55
C ILE A 430 20.96 6.97 -5.92
N SER A 431 22.14 6.39 -6.08
CA SER A 431 22.53 5.70 -7.31
C SER A 431 21.95 4.27 -7.39
N TYR A 432 22.01 3.54 -6.27
CA TYR A 432 21.57 2.16 -6.17
C TYR A 432 20.86 1.93 -4.84
N LEU A 433 19.67 1.36 -4.88
CA LEU A 433 18.87 1.01 -3.71
C LEU A 433 18.62 -0.50 -3.70
N ALA A 434 18.96 -1.18 -2.60
CA ALA A 434 18.68 -2.60 -2.39
C ALA A 434 17.42 -2.78 -1.53
N ALA A 435 16.54 -3.71 -1.93
CA ALA A 435 15.39 -4.13 -1.15
C ALA A 435 14.98 -5.59 -1.45
N SER A 436 13.92 -6.07 -0.79
CA SER A 436 13.43 -7.46 -0.94
C SER A 436 11.92 -7.57 -0.76
N SER A 437 11.35 -8.62 -1.31
CA SER A 437 9.90 -8.86 -1.36
C SER A 437 9.22 -9.05 0.00
N ASN A 438 9.94 -9.54 1.02
CA ASN A 438 9.34 -10.05 2.27
C ASN A 438 9.50 -9.17 3.52
N LYS A 439 9.77 -7.88 3.29
CA LYS A 439 9.88 -6.86 4.34
C LYS A 439 8.61 -6.02 4.32
N ASN A 440 8.72 -4.72 4.14
CA ASN A 440 7.56 -3.84 4.22
C ASN A 440 6.66 -3.86 2.98
N LEU A 441 7.10 -4.47 1.88
CA LEU A 441 6.23 -4.82 0.75
C LEU A 441 5.15 -5.83 1.16
N GLN A 442 5.37 -6.59 2.24
CA GLN A 442 4.45 -7.62 2.74
C GLN A 442 4.25 -8.82 1.77
N GLY A 443 5.24 -9.06 0.89
CA GLY A 443 5.28 -10.24 0.01
C GLY A 443 5.93 -11.47 0.65
N MET A 444 6.11 -12.52 -0.14
CA MET A 444 6.81 -13.75 0.27
C MET A 444 8.32 -13.65 0.00
N ALA A 445 9.13 -14.36 0.80
CA ALA A 445 10.59 -14.35 0.62
C ALA A 445 11.00 -15.09 -0.65
N GLY A 446 12.08 -14.62 -1.29
CA GLY A 446 12.68 -15.27 -2.46
C GLY A 446 13.06 -14.31 -3.59
N VAL A 447 12.61 -13.06 -3.56
CA VAL A 447 13.00 -12.04 -4.55
C VAL A 447 13.70 -10.88 -3.85
N GLY A 448 14.97 -10.68 -4.21
CA GLY A 448 15.71 -9.45 -3.92
C GLY A 448 15.74 -8.59 -5.18
N PHE A 449 15.83 -7.27 -5.02
CA PHE A 449 15.95 -6.38 -6.16
C PHE A 449 16.81 -5.16 -5.89
N VAL A 450 17.36 -4.60 -6.96
CA VAL A 450 18.11 -3.35 -6.98
C VAL A 450 17.35 -2.35 -7.83
N ILE A 451 17.06 -1.17 -7.30
CA ILE A 451 16.61 -0.03 -8.10
C ILE A 451 17.86 0.82 -8.38
N ALA A 452 18.16 1.04 -9.66
CA ALA A 452 19.40 1.66 -10.09
C ALA A 452 19.13 2.83 -11.04
N ARG A 453 19.92 3.91 -10.92
CA ARG A 453 19.95 4.97 -11.92
C ARG A 453 20.54 4.42 -13.22
N LYS A 454 19.84 4.60 -14.34
CA LYS A 454 20.16 3.91 -15.60
C LYS A 454 21.53 4.28 -16.14
N ASP A 455 21.88 5.56 -16.16
CA ASP A 455 23.18 6.04 -16.63
C ASP A 455 24.35 5.48 -15.80
N HIS A 456 24.20 5.42 -14.48
CA HIS A 456 25.17 4.79 -13.58
C HIS A 456 25.28 3.28 -13.82
N LEU A 457 24.16 2.60 -14.05
CA LEU A 457 24.15 1.17 -14.37
C LEU A 457 24.80 0.88 -15.72
N GLU A 458 24.50 1.65 -16.76
CA GLU A 458 25.13 1.54 -18.08
C GLU A 458 26.63 1.79 -18.03
N ALA A 459 27.07 2.73 -17.20
CA ALA A 459 28.49 2.97 -16.94
C ALA A 459 29.20 1.83 -16.21
N THR A 460 28.54 0.72 -15.84
CA THR A 460 29.20 -0.48 -15.32
C THR A 460 29.48 -1.53 -16.39
N LYS A 461 28.98 -1.36 -17.62
CA LYS A 461 29.13 -2.32 -18.73
C LYS A 461 30.55 -2.79 -18.98
N GLN A 462 31.51 -1.88 -18.86
CA GLN A 462 32.93 -2.12 -19.11
C GLN A 462 33.67 -2.75 -17.93
N LEU A 463 33.04 -2.84 -16.76
CA LEU A 463 33.65 -3.47 -15.59
C LEU A 463 33.64 -4.99 -15.78
N ARG A 464 34.77 -5.64 -15.46
CA ARG A 464 34.86 -7.10 -15.52
C ARG A 464 33.97 -7.71 -14.43
N PRO A 465 33.06 -8.66 -14.77
CA PRO A 465 32.24 -9.33 -13.78
C PRO A 465 33.09 -10.07 -12.73
N ARG A 466 32.79 -9.87 -11.44
CA ARG A 466 33.41 -10.60 -10.32
C ARG A 466 32.69 -11.90 -9.97
N ASN A 467 31.44 -12.03 -10.41
CA ASN A 467 30.61 -13.23 -10.28
C ASN A 467 29.70 -13.34 -11.51
N PHE A 468 28.93 -14.43 -11.59
CA PHE A 468 28.06 -14.70 -12.74
C PHE A 468 26.58 -14.48 -12.40
N TYR A 469 26.07 -15.19 -11.38
CA TYR A 469 24.65 -15.14 -11.00
C TYR A 469 24.22 -13.76 -10.50
N LEU A 470 25.03 -13.15 -9.64
CA LEU A 470 24.74 -11.86 -9.01
C LEU A 470 25.24 -10.66 -9.83
N HIS A 471 25.75 -10.87 -11.05
CA HIS A 471 26.27 -9.77 -11.85
C HIS A 471 25.16 -8.82 -12.29
N LEU A 472 25.17 -7.60 -11.76
CA LEU A 472 24.08 -6.63 -11.87
C LEU A 472 23.80 -6.23 -13.32
N TYR A 473 24.84 -5.79 -14.04
CA TYR A 473 24.69 -5.29 -15.40
C TYR A 473 24.17 -6.37 -16.35
N SER A 474 24.71 -7.59 -16.29
CA SER A 474 24.26 -8.67 -17.18
C SER A 474 22.82 -9.11 -16.90
N GLN A 475 22.37 -9.07 -15.63
CA GLN A 475 20.98 -9.36 -15.29
C GLN A 475 20.05 -8.30 -15.89
N TYR A 476 20.41 -7.03 -15.75
CA TYR A 476 19.70 -5.89 -16.33
C TYR A 476 19.64 -5.97 -17.85
N GLN A 477 20.79 -6.10 -18.52
CA GLN A 477 20.89 -6.08 -19.98
C GLN A 477 20.04 -7.20 -20.59
N TYR A 478 20.13 -8.42 -20.06
CA TYR A 478 19.36 -9.55 -20.56
C TYR A 478 17.85 -9.33 -20.42
N PHE A 479 17.39 -8.74 -19.30
CA PHE A 479 15.97 -8.42 -19.12
C PHE A 479 15.50 -7.32 -20.09
N GLN A 480 16.31 -6.31 -20.38
CA GLN A 480 15.95 -5.27 -21.35
C GLN A 480 15.79 -5.82 -22.77
N GLU A 481 16.68 -6.75 -23.17
CA GLU A 481 16.67 -7.36 -24.50
C GLU A 481 15.55 -8.39 -24.69
N THR A 482 15.21 -9.15 -23.64
CA THR A 482 14.36 -10.36 -23.77
C THR A 482 13.08 -10.32 -22.96
N LYS A 483 12.93 -9.38 -22.03
CA LYS A 483 11.89 -9.36 -20.98
C LYS A 483 11.88 -10.62 -20.09
N GLN A 484 13.03 -11.29 -19.98
CA GLN A 484 13.20 -12.49 -19.17
C GLN A 484 14.36 -12.32 -18.17
N MET A 485 14.31 -13.02 -17.04
CA MET A 485 15.50 -13.16 -16.18
C MET A 485 16.49 -14.15 -16.83
N ARG A 486 17.80 -13.98 -16.57
CA ARG A 486 18.84 -14.87 -17.14
C ARG A 486 18.61 -16.35 -16.78
N PHE A 487 18.20 -16.61 -15.55
CA PHE A 487 17.95 -17.94 -15.00
C PHE A 487 16.50 -18.08 -14.52
N THR A 488 16.09 -19.31 -14.22
CA THR A 488 14.75 -19.61 -13.69
C THR A 488 14.45 -18.75 -12.46
N PRO A 489 13.46 -17.85 -12.52
CA PRO A 489 13.06 -17.05 -11.39
C PRO A 489 12.11 -17.82 -10.46
N PRO A 490 11.91 -17.38 -9.20
CA PRO A 490 10.92 -17.97 -8.31
C PRO A 490 9.50 -17.53 -8.74
N VAL A 491 8.94 -18.23 -9.73
CA VAL A 491 7.68 -17.88 -10.43
C VAL A 491 6.55 -17.56 -9.45
N GLN A 492 6.25 -18.46 -8.53
CA GLN A 492 5.14 -18.30 -7.58
C GLN A 492 5.39 -17.15 -6.60
N THR A 493 6.65 -16.92 -6.20
CA THR A 493 7.03 -15.77 -5.37
C THR A 493 6.84 -14.44 -6.12
N LEU A 494 7.09 -14.40 -7.43
CA LEU A 494 6.85 -13.21 -8.25
C LEU A 494 5.35 -12.90 -8.38
N TYR A 495 4.47 -13.90 -8.51
CA TYR A 495 3.02 -13.66 -8.45
C TYR A 495 2.57 -13.13 -7.07
N ALA A 496 3.11 -13.68 -5.97
CA ALA A 496 2.85 -13.14 -4.64
C ALA A 496 3.37 -11.70 -4.47
N LEU A 497 4.53 -11.39 -5.07
CA LEU A 497 5.09 -10.05 -5.08
C LEU A 497 4.23 -9.08 -5.90
N LYS A 498 3.73 -9.49 -7.07
CA LYS A 498 2.76 -8.71 -7.86
C LYS A 498 1.56 -8.34 -7.00
N GLN A 499 0.97 -9.31 -6.30
CA GLN A 499 -0.16 -9.06 -5.40
C GLN A 499 0.21 -8.10 -4.25
N ALA A 500 1.38 -8.26 -3.65
CA ALA A 500 1.87 -7.39 -2.58
C ALA A 500 2.11 -5.94 -3.07
N ILE A 501 2.57 -5.75 -4.31
CA ILE A 501 2.70 -4.45 -4.97
C ILE A 501 1.32 -3.80 -5.16
N ILE A 502 0.33 -4.56 -5.66
CA ILE A 502 -1.06 -4.09 -5.80
C ILE A 502 -1.60 -3.63 -4.44
N GLU A 503 -1.45 -4.44 -3.39
CA GLU A 503 -1.85 -4.08 -2.03
C GLU A 503 -1.13 -2.84 -1.50
N THR A 504 0.14 -2.68 -1.84
CA THR A 504 0.93 -1.50 -1.48
C THR A 504 0.43 -0.24 -2.17
N ARG A 505 0.06 -0.32 -3.46
CA ARG A 505 -0.56 0.80 -4.19
C ARG A 505 -1.92 1.18 -3.62
N LEU A 506 -2.75 0.19 -3.31
CA LEU A 506 -4.07 0.40 -2.71
C LEU A 506 -3.97 1.02 -1.31
N GLU A 507 -2.98 0.62 -0.51
CA GLU A 507 -2.77 1.20 0.80
C GLU A 507 -2.18 2.62 0.70
N GLY A 508 -1.14 2.79 -0.12
CA GLY A 508 -0.25 3.95 -0.15
C GLY A 508 0.88 3.84 0.87
N ILE A 509 2.09 4.26 0.51
CA ILE A 509 3.29 4.14 1.37
C ILE A 509 3.16 5.04 2.60
N GLU A 510 2.64 6.25 2.45
CA GLU A 510 2.41 7.21 3.52
C GLU A 510 1.40 6.69 4.54
N ASN A 511 0.29 6.11 4.05
CA ASN A 511 -0.73 5.50 4.90
C ASN A 511 -0.18 4.28 5.63
N ARG A 512 0.62 3.45 4.95
CA ARG A 512 1.33 2.34 5.58
C ARG A 512 2.29 2.82 6.66
N TYR A 513 3.06 3.87 6.40
CA TYR A 513 3.95 4.48 7.39
C TYR A 513 3.18 5.00 8.60
N ALA A 514 2.05 5.65 8.36
CA ALA A 514 1.17 6.17 9.41
C ALA A 514 0.59 5.01 10.25
N ARG A 515 0.18 3.91 9.61
CA ARG A 515 -0.26 2.70 10.29
C ARG A 515 0.85 2.11 11.16
N TYR A 516 2.05 1.89 10.62
CA TYR A 516 3.19 1.41 11.40
C TYR A 516 3.56 2.35 12.55
N SER A 517 3.54 3.66 12.31
CA SER A 517 3.80 4.68 13.34
C SER A 517 2.78 4.63 14.47
N LYS A 518 1.48 4.47 14.17
CA LYS A 518 0.43 4.32 15.17
C LYS A 518 0.62 3.06 16.03
N ILE A 519 1.03 1.95 15.40
CA ILE A 519 1.34 0.71 16.12
C ILE A 519 2.55 0.91 17.04
N TRP A 520 3.60 1.54 16.52
CA TRP A 520 4.78 1.90 17.29
C TRP A 520 4.46 2.83 18.47
N GLU A 521 3.56 3.80 18.32
CA GLU A 521 3.12 4.66 19.43
C GLU A 521 2.43 3.86 20.55
N VAL A 522 1.59 2.89 20.21
CA VAL A 522 0.99 1.96 21.19
C VAL A 522 2.08 1.19 21.93
N LEU A 523 3.08 0.67 21.21
CA LEU A 523 4.22 -0.03 21.81
C LEU A 523 4.98 0.88 22.78
N ILE A 524 5.40 2.07 22.34
CA ILE A 524 6.20 2.99 23.16
C ILE A 524 5.46 3.43 24.42
N ASN A 525 4.17 3.79 24.29
CA ASN A 525 3.35 4.14 25.44
C ASN A 525 3.18 2.95 26.39
N GLY A 526 2.99 1.75 25.84
CA GLY A 526 2.88 0.50 26.59
C GLY A 526 4.13 0.18 27.41
N ILE A 527 5.30 0.15 26.77
CA ILE A 527 6.56 -0.17 27.45
C ILE A 527 6.94 0.91 28.48
N THR A 528 6.66 2.19 28.19
CA THR A 528 6.90 3.30 29.12
C THR A 528 6.02 3.17 30.37
N ARG A 529 4.74 2.84 30.20
CA ARG A 529 3.81 2.56 31.31
C ARG A 529 4.29 1.39 32.18
N LEU A 530 4.92 0.39 31.56
CA LEU A 530 5.48 -0.77 32.23
C LEU A 530 6.85 -0.49 32.87
N GLY A 531 7.42 0.70 32.72
CA GLY A 531 8.73 1.04 33.28
C GLY A 531 9.93 0.51 32.49
N LEU A 532 9.71 0.06 31.24
CA LEU A 532 10.76 -0.34 30.31
C LEU A 532 11.21 0.87 29.46
N THR A 533 12.42 0.77 28.92
CA THR A 533 13.02 1.77 28.02
C THR A 533 13.49 1.13 26.71
N HIS A 534 13.82 1.94 25.72
CA HIS A 534 14.32 1.49 24.42
C HIS A 534 15.62 2.22 24.06
N LEU A 535 16.44 1.58 23.23
CA LEU A 535 17.83 1.98 23.01
C LEU A 535 17.97 3.28 22.20
N VAL A 536 17.21 3.43 21.11
CA VAL A 536 17.30 4.58 20.19
C VAL A 536 16.27 5.63 20.57
N LYS A 537 16.67 6.90 20.67
CA LYS A 537 15.76 8.02 20.97
C LYS A 537 14.72 8.23 19.87
N LYS A 538 13.54 8.77 20.24
CA LYS A 538 12.37 8.92 19.37
C LYS A 538 12.65 9.70 18.08
N GLU A 539 13.48 10.74 18.17
CA GLU A 539 13.87 11.61 17.05
C GLU A 539 14.72 10.91 15.98
N HIS A 540 15.37 9.79 16.31
CA HIS A 540 16.23 9.03 15.39
C HIS A 540 15.68 7.62 15.10
N HIS A 541 14.48 7.31 15.59
CA HIS A 541 13.89 5.98 15.50
C HIS A 541 13.03 5.85 14.23
N SER A 542 13.15 4.72 13.53
CA SER A 542 12.44 4.44 12.26
C SER A 542 10.93 4.23 12.42
N ARG A 543 10.49 3.91 13.64
CA ARG A 543 9.11 3.51 14.01
C ARG A 543 8.67 2.17 13.41
N ILE A 544 9.63 1.35 12.98
CA ILE A 544 9.39 0.06 12.33
C ILE A 544 9.74 -1.13 13.25
N ILE A 545 10.83 -1.01 14.01
CA ILE A 545 11.28 -1.99 15.01
C ILE A 545 11.94 -1.26 16.16
N THR A 546 11.67 -1.72 17.39
CA THR A 546 12.22 -1.13 18.61
C THR A 546 13.05 -2.16 19.37
N ALA A 547 14.30 -1.81 19.66
CA ALA A 547 15.13 -2.55 20.62
C ALA A 547 14.81 -2.07 22.04
N ILE A 548 14.11 -2.90 22.80
CA ILE A 548 13.68 -2.67 24.17
C ILE A 548 14.75 -3.25 25.10
N VAL A 549 15.16 -2.48 26.10
CA VAL A 549 16.14 -2.91 27.09
C VAL A 549 15.53 -4.02 27.94
N GLU A 550 16.27 -5.12 28.11
CA GLU A 550 15.80 -6.25 28.91
C GLU A 550 15.67 -5.86 30.39
N PRO A 551 14.63 -6.35 31.09
CA PRO A 551 14.55 -6.25 32.54
C PRO A 551 15.80 -6.84 33.23
N THR A 552 16.32 -6.14 34.23
CA THR A 552 17.52 -6.55 34.97
C THR A 552 17.26 -7.55 36.10
N ILE A 553 16.02 -7.99 36.29
CA ILE A 553 15.66 -8.92 37.35
C ILE A 553 16.13 -10.36 37.02
N PRO A 554 16.58 -11.16 38.00
CA PRO A 554 17.10 -12.51 37.74
C PRO A 554 16.10 -13.50 37.13
N SER A 555 14.81 -13.27 37.31
CA SER A 555 13.72 -14.10 36.78
C SER A 555 13.40 -13.82 35.31
N TYR A 556 14.01 -12.80 34.69
CA TYR A 556 13.81 -12.54 33.27
C TYR A 556 14.63 -13.51 32.41
N CYS A 557 13.96 -14.20 31.49
CA CYS A 557 14.58 -14.98 30.43
C CYS A 557 13.85 -14.74 29.10
N PHE A 558 14.59 -14.33 28.05
CA PHE A 558 13.99 -14.12 26.73
C PHE A 558 13.33 -15.40 26.17
N GLY A 559 13.93 -16.57 26.41
CA GLY A 559 13.39 -17.85 25.94
C GLY A 559 12.01 -18.17 26.50
N GLU A 560 11.82 -17.94 27.80
CA GLU A 560 10.54 -18.14 28.50
C GLU A 560 9.49 -17.12 28.04
N MET A 561 9.88 -15.85 27.92
CA MET A 561 9.03 -14.79 27.36
C MET A 561 8.55 -15.14 25.95
N HIS A 562 9.48 -15.56 25.09
CA HIS A 562 9.17 -15.93 23.71
C HIS A 562 8.22 -17.14 23.63
N GLN A 563 8.41 -18.16 24.48
CA GLN A 563 7.49 -19.29 24.57
C GLN A 563 6.09 -18.85 25.04
N PHE A 564 6.01 -17.97 26.03
CA PHE A 564 4.74 -17.38 26.50
C PHE A 564 3.99 -16.68 25.36
N PHE A 565 4.67 -15.86 24.56
CA PHE A 565 4.05 -15.20 23.40
C PHE A 565 3.66 -16.19 22.29
N GLN A 566 4.47 -17.22 22.01
CA GLN A 566 4.13 -18.23 21.01
C GLN A 566 2.84 -18.98 21.33
N GLN A 567 2.61 -19.30 22.61
CA GLN A 567 1.36 -19.93 23.07
C GLN A 567 0.13 -19.05 22.82
N HIS A 568 0.33 -17.73 22.70
CA HIS A 568 -0.69 -16.74 22.37
C HIS A 568 -0.69 -16.33 20.88
N GLY A 569 0.04 -17.04 20.02
CA GLY A 569 0.08 -16.78 18.57
C GLY A 569 0.94 -15.57 18.16
N ILE A 570 1.81 -15.07 19.05
CA ILE A 570 2.70 -13.93 18.81
C ILE A 570 4.16 -14.39 18.75
N THR A 571 4.92 -13.88 17.77
CA THR A 571 6.37 -14.13 17.66
C THR A 571 7.14 -12.84 17.93
N ILE A 572 7.90 -12.77 19.02
CA ILE A 572 8.85 -11.69 19.31
C ILE A 572 10.26 -12.03 18.81
N TYR A 573 11.20 -11.07 18.86
CA TYR A 573 12.52 -11.24 18.27
C TYR A 573 13.64 -10.95 19.27
N PRO A 574 14.74 -11.73 19.29
CA PRO A 574 15.85 -11.50 20.22
C PRO A 574 16.63 -10.24 19.84
N GLY A 575 17.41 -9.70 20.79
CA GLY A 575 18.44 -8.70 20.51
C GLY A 575 19.49 -9.20 19.51
N LYS A 576 20.35 -8.28 19.07
CA LYS A 576 21.40 -8.58 18.08
C LYS A 576 22.78 -8.03 18.46
N LEU A 577 22.85 -7.18 19.48
CA LEU A 577 24.10 -6.62 19.97
C LEU A 577 24.49 -7.30 21.27
N HIS A 578 25.72 -7.76 21.35
CA HIS A 578 26.26 -8.38 22.56
C HIS A 578 26.31 -7.39 23.74
N ASP A 579 26.68 -6.14 23.47
CA ASP A 579 26.91 -5.13 24.51
C ASP A 579 25.61 -4.45 25.00
N PHE A 580 24.47 -4.76 24.39
CA PHE A 580 23.17 -4.19 24.75
C PHE A 580 22.15 -5.32 24.97
N PRO A 581 21.86 -5.69 26.24
CA PRO A 581 20.85 -6.69 26.55
C PRO A 581 19.48 -6.13 26.16
N THR A 582 18.99 -6.60 25.01
CA THR A 582 17.77 -6.09 24.38
C THR A 582 16.98 -7.25 23.79
N PHE A 583 15.66 -7.10 23.78
CA PHE A 583 14.81 -7.83 22.85
C PHE A 583 14.20 -6.84 21.86
N ARG A 584 13.69 -7.34 20.74
CA ARG A 584 13.18 -6.51 19.66
C ARG A 584 11.73 -6.84 19.34
N VAL A 585 10.98 -5.78 19.08
CA VAL A 585 9.58 -5.84 18.66
C VAL A 585 9.44 -5.00 17.39
N ALA A 586 9.19 -5.67 16.27
CA ALA A 586 8.86 -5.05 15.01
C ALA A 586 7.34 -4.87 14.88
N ASN A 587 6.94 -3.91 14.06
CA ASN A 587 5.54 -3.61 13.82
C ASN A 587 5.23 -3.43 12.33
N ILE A 588 5.67 -4.40 11.52
CA ILE A 588 5.48 -4.43 10.06
C ILE A 588 4.56 -5.56 9.61
N GLY A 589 4.16 -5.54 8.35
CA GLY A 589 3.26 -6.53 7.78
C GLY A 589 1.80 -6.21 8.06
N ASP A 590 0.94 -7.20 7.89
CA ASP A 590 -0.51 -7.13 8.07
C ASP A 590 -0.93 -7.20 9.55
N ILE A 591 -0.42 -6.25 10.33
CA ILE A 591 -0.78 -6.02 11.72
C ILE A 591 -1.36 -4.62 11.93
N THR A 592 -2.09 -4.46 13.03
CA THR A 592 -2.84 -3.27 13.41
C THR A 592 -2.49 -2.84 14.84
N TYR A 593 -2.95 -1.65 15.24
CA TYR A 593 -2.71 -1.16 16.60
C TYR A 593 -3.34 -2.07 17.66
N LYS A 594 -4.44 -2.77 17.33
CA LYS A 594 -5.10 -3.72 18.23
C LYS A 594 -4.25 -4.95 18.51
N ASP A 595 -3.50 -5.43 17.51
CA ASP A 595 -2.54 -6.52 17.70
C ASP A 595 -1.44 -6.11 18.69
N MET A 596 -1.02 -4.85 18.62
CA MET A 596 -0.02 -4.31 19.56
C MET A 596 -0.59 -4.02 20.94
N GLU A 597 -1.85 -3.59 21.05
CA GLU A 597 -2.55 -3.50 22.35
C GLU A 597 -2.61 -4.87 23.03
N GLN A 598 -2.93 -5.93 22.27
CA GLN A 598 -2.90 -7.31 22.76
C GLN A 598 -1.48 -7.71 23.20
N PHE A 599 -0.45 -7.40 22.40
CA PHE A 599 0.93 -7.64 22.79
C PHE A 599 1.30 -6.93 24.11
N VAL A 600 0.98 -5.65 24.26
CA VAL A 600 1.29 -4.87 25.47
C VAL A 600 0.57 -5.43 26.70
N GLN A 601 -0.68 -5.88 26.56
CA GLN A 601 -1.42 -6.54 27.65
C GLN A 601 -0.77 -7.86 28.07
N LEU A 602 -0.34 -8.68 27.10
CA LEU A 602 0.35 -9.93 27.37
C LEU A 602 1.75 -9.69 27.96
N LEU A 603 2.45 -8.64 27.52
CA LEU A 603 3.73 -8.23 28.09
C LEU A 603 3.57 -7.83 29.56
N GLU A 604 2.53 -7.07 29.90
CA GLU A 604 2.21 -6.71 31.29
C GLU A 604 1.98 -7.97 32.15
N GLN A 605 1.21 -8.94 31.64
CA GLN A 605 0.96 -10.21 32.34
C GLN A 605 2.24 -11.02 32.55
N TYR A 606 3.09 -11.14 31.52
CA TYR A 606 4.37 -11.84 31.63
C TYR A 606 5.31 -11.17 32.64
N LEU A 607 5.45 -9.84 32.56
CA LEU A 607 6.30 -9.10 33.48
C LEU A 607 5.84 -9.26 34.93
N PHE A 608 4.53 -9.21 35.19
CA PHE A 608 4.00 -9.43 36.53
C PHE A 608 4.20 -10.87 37.03
N SER A 609 4.08 -11.88 36.16
CA SER A 609 4.26 -13.28 36.56
C SER A 609 5.71 -13.58 36.98
N ILE A 610 6.69 -12.87 36.43
CA ILE A 610 8.10 -12.97 36.82
C ILE A 610 8.51 -11.98 37.92
N GLY A 611 7.57 -11.23 38.50
CA GLY A 611 7.82 -10.30 39.61
C GLY A 611 8.39 -8.94 39.20
N PHE A 612 8.33 -8.56 37.91
CA PHE A 612 8.67 -7.22 37.47
C PHE A 612 7.52 -6.26 37.74
N CYS A 613 7.59 -5.52 38.85
CA CYS A 613 6.65 -4.45 39.16
C CYS A 613 7.26 -3.09 38.77
N PRO A 614 6.62 -2.30 37.90
CA PRO A 614 6.99 -0.91 37.71
C PRO A 614 6.89 -0.22 39.07
N GLU A 615 7.90 0.55 39.47
CA GLU A 615 7.79 1.41 40.64
C GLU A 615 6.58 2.32 40.45
N ARG A 616 5.46 2.04 41.15
CA ARG A 616 4.42 3.04 41.33
C ARG A 616 5.11 4.22 41.98
N LYS A 617 5.30 5.32 41.24
CA LYS A 617 5.76 6.60 41.79
C LYS A 617 4.98 6.84 43.09
N LYS A 618 5.68 6.68 44.22
CA LYS A 618 5.14 6.94 45.54
C LYS A 618 4.79 8.43 45.62
N ASN A 619 3.51 8.71 45.85
CA ASN A 619 2.94 9.90 46.49
C ASN A 619 3.37 11.29 45.98
N HIS A 620 2.43 11.97 45.31
CA HIS A 620 2.21 13.38 45.65
C HIS A 620 1.71 13.42 47.09
N GLY A 621 2.52 14.01 47.97
CA GLY A 621 2.19 14.20 49.37
C GLY A 621 0.93 15.04 49.52
N ILE A 622 -0.01 14.51 50.30
CA ILE A 622 -0.91 15.33 51.09
C ILE A 622 -0.07 15.91 52.23
N SER A 623 0.17 17.21 52.19
CA SER A 623 0.32 18.09 53.35
C SER A 623 0.02 19.51 52.93
#